data_AF-A0A9W7L8Q4-F1
#
_entry.id   AF-A0A9W7L8Q4-F1
#
_cell.length_a   1.000
_cell.length_b   1.000
_cell.length_c   1.000
_cell.angle_alpha   90.00
_cell.angle_beta   90.00
_cell.angle_gamma   90.00
#
_symmetry.space_group_name_H-M   'P 1'
#
loop_
_entity.id
_entity.type
_entity.pdbx_description
1 polymer ?
#
loop_
_entity_poly.entity_id
_entity_poly.type
_entity_poly.pdbx_seq_one_letter_code
_entity_poly.pdbx_strand_id
1 'polypeptide(L)'
;MLRLLRPNPRVISTISTTITTNNIKQLAIPTSFYATRHLSTSPPPPQQQQPPPDLTYPIASGINSSTLLLIKHGLPSRGLAEVSKIPTLNPSTPDVTILVEQWQKMMEVHLSAQVHVLTGLGYPPTEQGIAMYNYQLSELMSTLMPGQADKLQRDSRDLWRTTLGLAFNLPLPEDEGEGKVAGEYDELDVQQARELMYDVSVRMGSKDFLEILKEEAGTISRDDMKRKHTKIQELLIEKVYFGDMAEEADCIVSRFSNGKNRTMGYVVLQSLMAKHQSDPLISQYVGQAMMKVFEASGIDEKDVRAQATSQ
;
A
#
# COMPACT_ATOMS: atom_id res chain seq x y z
N MET A 1 -1.62 23.40 -31.72
CA MET A 1 -0.23 23.01 -31.41
C MET A 1 -0.08 22.87 -29.90
N LEU A 2 -0.09 21.62 -29.42
CA LEU A 2 0.48 21.11 -28.16
C LEU A 2 0.30 21.95 -26.88
N ARG A 3 -0.85 21.81 -26.20
CA ARG A 3 -0.89 21.91 -24.73
C ARG A 3 -0.71 20.52 -24.16
N LEU A 4 0.50 20.29 -23.67
CA LEU A 4 0.98 19.07 -23.01
C LEU A 4 0.09 18.73 -21.81
N LEU A 5 -0.55 17.56 -21.88
CA LEU A 5 -1.17 16.88 -20.76
C LEU A 5 -0.07 16.59 -19.72
N ARG A 6 -0.16 17.19 -18.54
CA ARG A 6 0.75 16.90 -17.42
C ARG A 6 0.40 15.51 -16.87
N PRO A 7 1.35 14.56 -16.78
CA PRO A 7 1.09 13.27 -16.14
C PRO A 7 0.99 13.43 -14.62
N ASN A 8 -0.01 12.79 -14.02
CA ASN A 8 -0.29 12.74 -12.59
C ASN A 8 0.60 11.67 -11.92
N PRO A 9 1.46 12.00 -10.94
CA PRO A 9 2.41 11.05 -10.35
C PRO A 9 1.80 10.28 -9.17
N ARG A 10 0.83 9.39 -9.40
CA ARG A 10 0.25 8.57 -8.32
C ARG A 10 -0.30 7.26 -8.81
N VAL A 11 0.44 6.18 -8.58
CA VAL A 11 -0.06 4.86 -8.95
C VAL A 11 0.33 3.80 -7.94
N ILE A 12 1.53 3.76 -7.37
CA ILE A 12 1.95 2.51 -6.69
C ILE A 12 1.55 2.47 -5.21
N SER A 13 1.68 3.58 -4.45
CA SER A 13 1.03 3.65 -3.14
C SER A 13 -0.49 3.63 -3.32
N THR A 14 -1.00 4.29 -4.36
CA THR A 14 -2.42 4.30 -4.72
C THR A 14 -2.95 2.92 -5.09
N ILE A 15 -2.19 1.94 -5.56
CA ILE A 15 -2.77 0.62 -5.90
C ILE A 15 -2.92 -0.27 -4.67
N SER A 16 -1.92 -0.32 -3.79
CA SER A 16 -2.10 -0.99 -2.49
C SER A 16 -3.11 -0.26 -1.60
N THR A 17 -3.15 1.07 -1.65
CA THR A 17 -4.14 1.87 -0.90
C THR A 17 -5.53 1.77 -1.53
N THR A 18 -5.73 1.95 -2.85
CA THR A 18 -7.06 1.95 -3.52
C THR A 18 -7.74 0.59 -3.48
N ILE A 19 -6.99 -0.51 -3.57
CA ILE A 19 -7.61 -1.84 -3.49
C ILE A 19 -7.95 -2.22 -2.03
N THR A 20 -7.30 -1.60 -1.04
CA THR A 20 -7.56 -1.88 0.39
C THR A 20 -8.48 -0.86 1.08
N THR A 21 -8.63 0.35 0.53
CA THR A 21 -9.45 1.43 1.10
C THR A 21 -10.92 1.07 1.23
N ASN A 22 -11.49 0.26 0.35
CA ASN A 22 -12.92 -0.07 0.40
C ASN A 22 -13.37 -0.95 1.60
N ASN A 23 -12.45 -1.37 2.49
CA ASN A 23 -12.77 -2.08 3.73
C ASN A 23 -13.07 -1.15 4.93
N ILE A 24 -12.73 0.14 4.89
CA ILE A 24 -12.80 1.03 6.07
C ILE A 24 -14.21 1.61 6.28
N LYS A 25 -15.12 1.50 5.31
CA LYS A 25 -16.53 1.96 5.44
C LYS A 25 -17.32 1.27 6.56
N GLN A 26 -16.85 0.16 7.13
CA GLN A 26 -17.48 -0.51 8.28
C GLN A 26 -16.89 -0.13 9.64
N LEU A 27 -15.81 0.66 9.67
CA LEU A 27 -15.27 1.23 10.90
C LEU A 27 -15.92 2.60 11.15
N ALA A 28 -17.23 2.59 11.33
CA ALA A 28 -17.81 3.49 12.31
C ALA A 28 -17.19 3.08 13.65
N ILE A 29 -16.05 3.69 13.99
CA ILE A 29 -15.42 3.54 15.29
C ILE A 29 -16.53 3.78 16.32
N PRO A 30 -16.91 2.79 17.16
CA PRO A 30 -17.75 3.10 18.30
C PRO A 30 -17.01 4.18 19.07
N THR A 31 -17.65 5.32 19.27
CA THR A 31 -17.14 6.51 19.98
C THR A 31 -16.99 6.23 21.49
N SER A 32 -16.40 5.09 21.83
CA SER A 32 -16.13 4.59 23.17
C SER A 32 -14.70 4.05 23.19
N PHE A 33 -13.73 4.89 22.82
CA PHE A 33 -12.40 4.75 23.39
C PHE A 33 -12.52 5.03 24.88
N TYR A 34 -12.26 4.00 25.68
CA TYR A 34 -12.22 4.10 27.13
C TYR A 34 -11.40 5.31 27.54
N ALA A 35 -12.02 6.15 28.37
CA ALA A 35 -11.37 7.15 29.17
C ALA A 35 -10.18 6.53 29.90
N THR A 36 -8.97 6.83 29.42
CA THR A 36 -7.78 6.85 30.27
C THR A 36 -7.99 7.96 31.28
N ARG A 37 -8.70 7.62 32.37
CA ARG A 37 -8.77 8.49 33.55
C ARG A 37 -7.36 8.61 34.12
N HIS A 38 -7.05 9.84 34.51
CA HIS A 38 -5.94 10.29 35.36
C HIS A 38 -4.64 10.73 34.67
N LEU A 39 -4.72 11.82 33.91
CA LEU A 39 -3.92 13.02 34.22
C LEU A 39 -4.86 14.25 34.15
N SER A 40 -5.05 14.87 35.31
CA SER A 40 -5.99 15.97 35.53
C SER A 40 -5.50 17.28 34.92
N THR A 41 -6.04 17.64 33.77
CA THR A 41 -6.36 19.03 33.40
C THR A 41 -7.68 18.99 32.64
N SER A 42 -8.58 19.94 32.88
CA SER A 42 -9.85 20.03 32.17
C SER A 42 -9.60 19.92 30.66
N PRO A 43 -10.33 19.08 29.91
CA PRO A 43 -10.12 18.98 28.48
C PRO A 43 -10.26 20.38 27.91
N PRO A 44 -9.26 20.90 27.17
CA PRO A 44 -9.46 22.13 26.41
C PRO A 44 -10.73 21.93 25.56
N PRO A 45 -11.52 22.99 25.33
CA PRO A 45 -12.65 22.90 24.41
C PRO A 45 -12.12 22.30 23.10
N PRO A 46 -12.90 21.44 22.40
CA PRO A 46 -12.47 20.84 21.16
C PRO A 46 -12.20 21.98 20.17
N GLN A 47 -10.95 22.45 20.14
CA GLN A 47 -10.45 23.22 19.03
C GLN A 47 -10.53 22.22 17.89
N GLN A 48 -11.43 22.47 16.95
CA GLN A 48 -11.37 21.84 15.65
C GLN A 48 -10.01 22.21 15.08
N GLN A 49 -9.01 21.39 15.35
CA GLN A 49 -7.72 21.47 14.71
C GLN A 49 -8.03 21.31 13.24
N GLN A 50 -7.90 22.39 12.49
CA GLN A 50 -7.95 22.32 11.04
C GLN A 50 -6.65 21.68 10.58
N PRO A 51 -6.68 20.92 9.47
CA PRO A 51 -5.46 20.47 8.84
C PRO A 51 -4.52 21.65 8.60
N PRO A 52 -3.19 21.46 8.64
CA PRO A 52 -2.27 22.51 8.27
C PRO A 52 -2.57 23.01 6.85
N PRO A 53 -2.54 24.34 6.61
CA PRO A 53 -2.84 24.89 5.29
C PRO A 53 -1.82 24.40 4.24
N ASP A 54 -0.56 24.29 4.64
CA ASP A 54 0.53 23.76 3.82
C ASP A 54 1.31 22.69 4.60
N LEU A 55 1.58 21.56 3.95
CA LEU A 55 2.43 20.52 4.52
C LEU A 55 3.91 20.92 4.37
N THR A 56 4.63 20.99 5.47
CA THR A 56 6.08 21.29 5.48
C THR A 56 6.90 20.01 5.67
N TYR A 57 8.17 20.05 5.27
CA TYR A 57 9.10 18.93 5.48
C TYR A 57 9.16 18.42 6.93
N PRO A 58 9.30 19.28 7.98
CA PRO A 58 9.30 18.81 9.36
C PRO A 58 8.00 18.10 9.76
N ILE A 59 6.85 18.58 9.27
CA ILE A 59 5.56 17.95 9.56
C ILE A 59 5.48 16.58 8.87
N ALA A 60 5.81 16.48 7.59
CA ALA A 60 5.78 15.22 6.85
C ALA A 60 6.74 14.17 7.44
N SER A 61 7.96 14.58 7.79
CA SER A 61 8.93 13.70 8.47
C SER A 61 8.41 13.29 9.85
N GLY A 62 7.83 14.23 10.61
CA GLY A 62 7.18 13.96 11.89
C GLY A 62 6.06 12.93 11.79
N ILE A 63 5.19 13.02 10.77
CA ILE A 63 4.11 12.04 10.52
C ILE A 63 4.70 10.65 10.30
N ASN A 64 5.73 10.51 9.45
CA ASN A 64 6.38 9.21 9.20
C ASN A 64 7.01 8.65 10.49
N SER A 65 7.75 9.47 11.24
CA SER A 65 8.40 9.04 12.49
C SER A 65 7.39 8.66 13.57
N SER A 66 6.31 9.43 13.74
CA SER A 66 5.24 9.12 14.69
C SER A 66 4.47 7.86 14.30
N THR A 67 4.18 7.67 13.01
CA THR A 67 3.55 6.44 12.52
C THR A 67 4.45 5.23 12.76
N LEU A 68 5.75 5.35 12.46
CA LEU A 68 6.73 4.30 12.73
C LEU A 68 6.83 3.95 14.22
N LEU A 69 6.84 4.96 15.08
CA LEU A 69 6.85 4.77 16.53
C LEU A 69 5.63 3.95 17.00
N LEU A 70 4.43 4.29 16.50
CA LEU A 70 3.21 3.54 16.82
C LEU A 70 3.24 2.11 16.27
N ILE A 71 3.75 1.93 15.06
CA ILE A 71 3.90 0.61 14.42
C ILE A 71 4.86 -0.28 15.20
N LYS A 72 5.99 0.26 15.70
CA LYS A 72 6.98 -0.52 16.45
C LYS A 72 6.57 -0.81 17.89
N HIS A 73 6.03 0.20 18.58
CA HIS A 73 5.89 0.14 20.05
C HIS A 73 4.47 0.36 20.56
N GLY A 74 3.53 0.75 19.70
CA GLY A 74 2.14 1.02 20.06
C GLY A 74 1.23 -0.19 19.96
N LEU A 75 -0.08 0.06 20.05
CA LEU A 75 -1.11 -0.95 19.78
C LEU A 75 -1.02 -1.57 18.38
N PRO A 76 -0.68 -0.82 17.31
CA PRO A 76 -0.48 -1.41 15.98
C PRO A 76 0.57 -2.52 15.95
N SER A 77 1.63 -2.44 16.75
CA SER A 77 2.65 -3.51 16.89
C SER A 77 2.01 -4.85 17.28
N ARG A 78 1.10 -4.83 18.27
CA ARG A 78 0.35 -6.02 18.68
C ARG A 78 -0.58 -6.51 17.58
N GLY A 79 -1.26 -5.60 16.88
CA GLY A 79 -2.11 -5.94 15.74
C GLY A 79 -1.34 -6.66 14.65
N LEU A 80 -0.17 -6.14 14.25
CA LEU A 80 0.70 -6.78 13.25
C LEU A 80 1.24 -8.13 13.74
N ALA A 81 1.56 -8.26 15.03
CA ALA A 81 1.96 -9.54 15.62
C ALA A 81 0.83 -10.59 15.63
N GLU A 82 -0.44 -10.20 15.69
CA GLU A 82 -1.55 -11.13 15.49
C GLU A 82 -1.73 -11.48 14.01
N VAL A 83 -1.54 -10.51 13.10
CA VAL A 83 -1.55 -10.75 11.65
C VAL A 83 -0.46 -11.75 11.25
N SER A 84 0.72 -11.70 11.88
CA SER A 84 1.84 -12.59 11.56
C SER A 84 1.66 -14.03 12.04
N LYS A 85 0.65 -14.29 12.89
CA LYS A 85 0.26 -15.64 13.32
C LYS A 85 -0.75 -16.28 12.37
N ILE A 86 -1.28 -15.55 11.40
CA ILE A 86 -2.13 -16.14 10.36
C ILE A 86 -1.31 -17.24 9.67
N PRO A 87 -1.79 -18.50 9.63
CA PRO A 87 -0.98 -19.60 9.15
C PRO A 87 -0.50 -19.37 7.71
N THR A 88 0.79 -19.11 7.54
CA THR A 88 1.40 -19.07 6.22
C THR A 88 1.44 -20.49 5.66
N LEU A 89 0.76 -20.71 4.54
CA LEU A 89 0.56 -22.03 3.94
C LEU A 89 1.85 -22.73 3.54
N ASN A 90 1.69 -24.04 3.36
CA ASN A 90 2.65 -24.96 2.77
C ASN A 90 3.45 -24.30 1.62
N PRO A 91 4.80 -24.29 1.70
CA PRO A 91 5.66 -23.70 0.67
C PRO A 91 5.38 -24.21 -0.76
N SER A 92 4.80 -25.41 -0.88
CA SER A 92 4.50 -26.07 -2.16
C SER A 92 3.19 -25.63 -2.83
N THR A 93 2.26 -25.00 -2.11
CA THR A 93 0.97 -24.54 -2.66
C THR A 93 0.56 -23.22 -2.00
N PRO A 94 0.92 -22.07 -2.61
CA PRO A 94 0.53 -20.77 -2.06
C PRO A 94 -0.98 -20.61 -2.22
N ASP A 95 -1.71 -20.66 -1.11
CA ASP A 95 -3.12 -20.23 -1.12
C ASP A 95 -3.17 -18.71 -0.98
N VAL A 96 -3.43 -18.11 -2.14
CA VAL A 96 -3.50 -16.66 -2.38
C VAL A 96 -4.55 -16.01 -1.49
N THR A 97 -5.61 -16.72 -1.13
CA THR A 97 -6.70 -16.20 -0.29
C THR A 97 -6.18 -15.79 1.09
N ILE A 98 -5.37 -16.65 1.71
CA ILE A 98 -4.77 -16.37 3.03
C ILE A 98 -3.75 -15.24 2.93
N LEU A 99 -2.93 -15.20 1.86
CA LEU A 99 -2.01 -14.09 1.63
C LEU A 99 -2.78 -12.76 1.50
N VAL A 100 -3.86 -12.74 0.74
CA VAL A 100 -4.72 -11.56 0.58
C VAL A 100 -5.35 -11.17 1.92
N GLU A 101 -5.86 -12.11 2.70
CA GLU A 101 -6.41 -11.84 4.03
C GLU A 101 -5.36 -11.22 4.97
N GLN A 102 -4.17 -11.81 5.04
CA GLN A 102 -3.06 -11.32 5.85
C GLN A 102 -2.63 -9.91 5.40
N TRP A 103 -2.55 -9.68 4.09
CA TRP A 103 -2.23 -8.38 3.51
C TRP A 103 -3.29 -7.32 3.85
N GLN A 104 -4.57 -7.64 3.71
CA GLN A 104 -5.67 -6.73 4.02
C GLN A 104 -5.68 -6.34 5.51
N LYS A 105 -5.48 -7.31 6.41
CA LYS A 105 -5.40 -7.03 7.86
C LYS A 105 -4.16 -6.21 8.23
N MET A 106 -3.01 -6.47 7.62
CA MET A 106 -1.83 -5.62 7.78
C MET A 106 -2.12 -4.18 7.37
N MET A 107 -2.73 -3.98 6.20
CA MET A 107 -3.07 -2.66 5.69
C MET A 107 -4.07 -1.93 6.59
N GLU A 108 -5.05 -2.63 7.16
CA GLU A 108 -5.99 -2.05 8.13
C GLU A 108 -5.25 -1.50 9.35
N VAL A 109 -4.30 -2.26 9.91
CA VAL A 109 -3.50 -1.82 11.06
C VAL A 109 -2.59 -0.63 10.69
N HIS A 110 -1.95 -0.68 9.52
CA HIS A 110 -1.09 0.40 9.03
C HIS A 110 -1.86 1.71 8.81
N LEU A 111 -2.98 1.65 8.08
CA LEU A 111 -3.81 2.82 7.79
C LEU A 111 -4.43 3.38 9.08
N SER A 112 -4.84 2.51 10.02
CA SER A 112 -5.34 2.96 11.33
C SER A 112 -4.28 3.75 12.11
N ALA A 113 -3.02 3.30 12.08
CA ALA A 113 -1.92 4.03 12.71
C ALA A 113 -1.70 5.40 12.05
N GLN A 114 -1.70 5.44 10.71
CA GLN A 114 -1.54 6.69 9.96
C GLN A 114 -2.70 7.67 10.23
N VAL A 115 -3.95 7.19 10.19
CA VAL A 115 -5.14 7.99 10.52
C VAL A 115 -5.05 8.57 11.92
N HIS A 116 -4.60 7.79 12.90
CA HIS A 116 -4.44 8.27 14.27
C HIS A 116 -3.46 9.45 14.36
N VAL A 117 -2.31 9.36 13.67
CA VAL A 117 -1.32 10.44 13.62
C VAL A 117 -1.88 11.67 12.90
N LEU A 118 -2.51 11.48 11.74
CA LEU A 118 -3.08 12.56 10.94
C LEU A 118 -4.21 13.28 11.67
N THR A 119 -5.04 12.56 12.43
CA THR A 119 -6.12 13.14 13.23
C THR A 119 -5.57 14.12 14.28
N GLY A 120 -4.41 13.81 14.88
CA GLY A 120 -3.72 14.70 15.81
C GLY A 120 -3.19 16.00 15.18
N LEU A 121 -3.21 16.10 13.85
CA LEU A 121 -2.84 17.29 13.08
C LEU A 121 -4.07 17.98 12.45
N GLY A 122 -5.28 17.55 12.81
CA GLY A 122 -6.53 18.13 12.31
C GLY A 122 -7.06 17.56 11.00
N TYR A 123 -6.43 16.52 10.44
CA TYR A 123 -7.00 15.82 9.30
C TYR A 123 -8.25 15.03 9.72
N PRO A 124 -9.27 14.90 8.85
CA PRO A 124 -10.40 14.02 9.11
C PRO A 124 -9.95 12.58 9.38
N PRO A 125 -10.54 11.87 10.37
CA PRO A 125 -10.23 10.48 10.66
C PRO A 125 -10.89 9.51 9.66
N THR A 126 -10.75 9.80 8.37
CA THR A 126 -11.40 9.10 7.26
C THR A 126 -10.40 8.88 6.12
N GLU A 127 -10.76 8.05 5.14
CA GLU A 127 -9.97 7.86 3.91
C GLU A 127 -9.71 9.20 3.19
N GLN A 128 -10.66 10.12 3.27
CA GLN A 128 -10.52 11.47 2.71
C GLN A 128 -9.38 12.25 3.39
N GLY A 129 -9.21 12.12 4.70
CA GLY A 129 -8.08 12.73 5.41
C GLY A 129 -6.73 12.19 4.94
N ILE A 130 -6.64 10.88 4.72
CA ILE A 130 -5.44 10.25 4.13
C ILE A 130 -5.20 10.75 2.71
N ALA A 131 -6.25 10.82 1.88
CA ALA A 131 -6.16 11.31 0.50
C ALA A 131 -5.70 12.78 0.43
N MET A 132 -6.21 13.62 1.32
CA MET A 132 -5.81 15.02 1.45
C MET A 132 -4.34 15.16 1.88
N TYR A 133 -3.91 14.38 2.88
CA TYR A 133 -2.49 14.34 3.27
C TYR A 133 -1.60 13.90 2.10
N ASN A 134 -1.95 12.82 1.40
CA ASN A 134 -1.21 12.34 0.24
C ASN A 134 -1.19 13.37 -0.89
N TYR A 135 -2.23 14.20 -0.99
CA TYR A 135 -2.25 15.32 -1.93
C TYR A 135 -1.17 16.36 -1.61
N GLN A 136 -1.18 16.86 -0.38
CA GLN A 136 -0.20 17.84 0.08
C GLN A 136 1.22 17.28 0.10
N LEU A 137 1.40 16.00 0.45
CA LEU A 137 2.70 15.32 0.41
C LEU A 137 3.27 15.29 -1.01
N SER A 138 2.44 14.98 -2.00
CA SER A 138 2.84 14.97 -3.41
C SER A 138 3.27 16.36 -3.89
N GLU A 139 2.55 17.42 -3.49
CA GLU A 139 2.93 18.80 -3.81
C GLU A 139 4.27 19.16 -3.15
N LEU A 140 4.39 18.88 -1.85
CA LEU A 140 5.61 19.10 -1.08
C LEU A 140 6.81 18.43 -1.75
N MET A 141 6.71 17.15 -2.11
CA MET A 141 7.78 16.37 -2.74
C MET A 141 8.34 17.03 -4.02
N SER A 142 7.53 17.78 -4.76
CA SER A 142 7.96 18.50 -5.97
C SER A 142 8.79 19.77 -5.67
N THR A 143 8.73 20.27 -4.44
CA THR A 143 9.38 21.51 -3.99
C THR A 143 10.56 21.28 -3.03
N LEU A 144 10.73 20.05 -2.52
CA LEU A 144 11.79 19.72 -1.58
C LEU A 144 13.18 19.82 -2.23
N MET A 145 14.17 20.17 -1.41
CA MET A 145 15.56 19.99 -1.80
C MET A 145 15.87 18.49 -1.95
N PRO A 146 16.79 18.09 -2.85
CA PRO A 146 17.10 16.67 -3.10
C PRO A 146 17.36 15.86 -1.82
N GLY A 147 18.21 16.36 -0.90
CA GLY A 147 18.51 15.65 0.34
C GLY A 147 17.31 15.50 1.31
N GLN A 148 16.34 16.41 1.27
CA GLN A 148 15.10 16.31 2.04
C GLN A 148 14.14 15.30 1.41
N ALA A 149 13.99 15.33 0.09
CA ALA A 149 13.18 14.35 -0.64
C ALA A 149 13.71 12.93 -0.43
N ASP A 150 15.04 12.73 -0.55
CA ASP A 150 15.69 11.45 -0.34
C ASP A 150 15.51 10.93 1.10
N LYS A 151 15.60 11.82 2.10
CA LYS A 151 15.34 11.43 3.48
C LYS A 151 13.88 11.05 3.69
N LEU A 152 12.93 11.82 3.17
CA LEU A 152 11.51 11.54 3.35
C LEU A 152 11.09 10.24 2.65
N GLN A 153 11.66 9.95 1.48
CA GLN A 153 11.48 8.68 0.78
C GLN A 153 12.07 7.51 1.56
N ARG A 154 13.26 7.65 2.16
CA ARG A 154 13.84 6.63 3.04
C ARG A 154 12.98 6.39 4.28
N ASP A 155 12.53 7.44 4.96
CA ASP A 155 11.66 7.32 6.13
C ASP A 155 10.35 6.58 5.77
N SER A 156 9.75 6.88 4.61
CA SER A 156 8.55 6.21 4.12
C SER A 156 8.80 4.74 3.75
N ARG A 157 9.93 4.46 3.09
CA ARG A 157 10.37 3.10 2.75
C ARG A 157 10.55 2.27 4.02
N ASP A 158 11.25 2.79 5.02
CA ASP A 158 11.57 2.05 6.24
C ASP A 158 10.33 1.80 7.09
N LEU A 159 9.38 2.75 7.10
CA LEU A 159 8.05 2.55 7.69
C LEU A 159 7.29 1.40 7.03
N TRP A 160 7.28 1.36 5.69
CA TRP A 160 6.64 0.30 4.95
C TRP A 160 7.31 -1.06 5.17
N ARG A 161 8.64 -1.12 5.08
CA ARG A 161 9.42 -2.35 5.34
C ARG A 161 9.23 -2.87 6.76
N THR A 162 9.20 -1.98 7.76
CA THR A 162 8.90 -2.36 9.15
C THR A 162 7.50 -2.96 9.26
N THR A 163 6.51 -2.35 8.60
CA THR A 163 5.12 -2.86 8.60
C THR A 163 5.06 -4.27 8.00
N LEU A 164 5.69 -4.48 6.83
CA LEU A 164 5.77 -5.80 6.19
C LEU A 164 6.52 -6.81 7.08
N GLY A 165 7.64 -6.40 7.67
CA GLY A 165 8.45 -7.27 8.52
C GLY A 165 7.71 -7.77 9.75
N LEU A 166 6.97 -6.90 10.42
CA LEU A 166 6.14 -7.30 11.55
C LEU A 166 4.95 -8.18 11.11
N ALA A 167 4.32 -7.91 9.98
CA ALA A 167 3.14 -8.65 9.52
C ALA A 167 3.44 -10.02 8.92
N PHE A 168 4.60 -10.18 8.28
CA PHE A 168 5.00 -11.39 7.55
C PHE A 168 6.24 -12.08 8.13
N ASN A 169 6.71 -11.64 9.30
CA ASN A 169 7.92 -12.15 9.97
C ASN A 169 9.18 -12.07 9.08
N LEU A 170 9.37 -10.96 8.36
CA LEU A 170 10.62 -10.66 7.66
C LEU A 170 11.63 -9.97 8.61
N PRO A 171 12.93 -10.07 8.33
CA PRO A 171 13.94 -9.23 8.98
C PRO A 171 13.55 -7.75 8.93
N LEU A 172 13.72 -7.04 10.04
CA LEU A 172 13.42 -5.60 10.10
C LEU A 172 14.58 -4.80 9.50
N PRO A 173 14.35 -3.57 9.02
CA PRO A 173 15.42 -2.73 8.47
C PRO A 173 16.60 -2.48 9.42
N GLU A 174 16.37 -2.55 10.73
CA GLU A 174 17.41 -2.39 11.76
C GLU A 174 18.30 -3.64 11.91
N ASP A 175 17.78 -4.80 11.51
CA ASP A 175 18.46 -6.09 11.55
C ASP A 175 19.17 -6.40 10.22
N GLU A 176 18.97 -5.57 9.20
CA GLU A 176 19.56 -5.70 7.87
C GLU A 176 21.01 -5.18 7.85
N GLY A 177 21.93 -5.96 7.28
CA GLY A 177 23.27 -5.45 6.95
C GLY A 177 23.20 -4.38 5.83
N GLU A 178 24.21 -3.51 5.73
CA GLU A 178 24.24 -2.46 4.71
C GLU A 178 23.99 -3.03 3.30
N GLY A 179 22.99 -2.48 2.61
CA GLY A 179 22.63 -2.84 1.23
C GLY A 179 21.73 -4.07 1.06
N LYS A 180 21.36 -4.75 2.15
CA LYS A 180 20.46 -5.91 2.12
C LYS A 180 19.02 -5.55 2.45
N VAL A 181 18.10 -6.37 1.97
CA VAL A 181 16.65 -6.31 2.22
C VAL A 181 16.17 -7.72 2.52
N ALA A 182 15.37 -7.87 3.57
CA ALA A 182 14.89 -9.15 4.07
C ALA A 182 16.03 -10.18 4.29
N GLY A 183 17.17 -9.73 4.81
CA GLY A 183 18.31 -10.54 5.24
C GLY A 183 19.23 -11.08 4.14
N GLU A 184 18.72 -11.32 2.93
CA GLU A 184 19.47 -12.03 1.88
C GLU A 184 19.43 -11.39 0.48
N TYR A 185 18.54 -10.41 0.22
CA TYR A 185 18.38 -9.82 -1.11
C TYR A 185 19.04 -8.45 -1.22
N ASP A 186 19.72 -8.18 -2.33
CA ASP A 186 20.27 -6.86 -2.60
C ASP A 186 19.15 -5.85 -2.96
N GLU A 187 19.35 -4.57 -2.64
CA GLU A 187 18.44 -3.53 -3.13
C GLU A 187 18.38 -3.53 -4.67
N LEU A 188 17.16 -3.46 -5.22
CA LEU A 188 16.98 -3.24 -6.64
C LEU A 188 17.51 -1.86 -7.03
N ASP A 189 18.20 -1.76 -8.15
CA ASP A 189 18.39 -0.47 -8.80
C ASP A 189 17.09 0.00 -9.50
N VAL A 190 17.07 1.26 -9.92
CA VAL A 190 15.87 1.86 -10.55
C VAL A 190 15.54 1.21 -11.90
N GLN A 191 16.54 0.73 -12.64
CA GLN A 191 16.36 0.12 -13.95
C GLN A 191 15.72 -1.27 -13.81
N GLN A 192 16.23 -2.09 -12.89
CA GLN A 192 15.67 -3.38 -12.52
C GLN A 192 14.23 -3.23 -12.02
N ALA A 193 13.97 -2.23 -11.17
CA ALA A 193 12.62 -1.95 -10.67
C ALA A 193 11.65 -1.56 -11.81
N ARG A 194 12.12 -0.78 -12.79
CA ARG A 194 11.32 -0.40 -13.98
C ARG A 194 11.03 -1.58 -14.89
N GLU A 195 12.02 -2.43 -15.16
CA GLU A 195 11.86 -3.63 -15.98
C GLU A 195 10.85 -4.59 -15.34
N LEU A 196 11.00 -4.86 -14.04
CA LEU A 196 10.08 -5.70 -13.30
C LEU A 196 8.64 -5.17 -13.37
N MET A 197 8.43 -3.88 -13.12
CA MET A 197 7.07 -3.33 -13.11
C MET A 197 6.50 -3.12 -14.51
N TYR A 198 7.35 -3.00 -15.52
CA TYR A 198 6.94 -3.10 -16.91
C TYR A 198 6.35 -4.50 -17.18
N ASP A 199 7.06 -5.58 -16.80
CA ASP A 199 6.57 -6.95 -16.97
C ASP A 199 5.25 -7.19 -16.23
N VAL A 200 5.15 -6.73 -14.98
CA VAL A 200 3.89 -6.74 -14.20
C VAL A 200 2.77 -6.01 -14.97
N SER A 201 3.05 -4.81 -15.49
CA SER A 201 2.05 -4.01 -16.20
C SER A 201 1.59 -4.64 -17.52
N VAL A 202 2.49 -5.29 -18.26
CA VAL A 202 2.18 -5.99 -19.52
C VAL A 202 1.25 -7.16 -19.24
N ARG A 203 1.52 -7.94 -18.20
CA ARG A 203 0.67 -9.07 -17.78
C ARG A 203 -0.70 -8.62 -17.29
N MET A 204 -0.76 -7.57 -16.47
CA MET A 204 -2.01 -6.93 -16.05
C MET A 204 -2.84 -6.40 -17.22
N GLY A 205 -2.19 -5.97 -18.29
CA GLY A 205 -2.83 -5.49 -19.51
C GLY A 205 -3.07 -6.56 -20.57
N SER A 206 -2.71 -7.83 -20.30
CA SER A 206 -2.84 -8.92 -21.25
C SER A 206 -4.30 -9.30 -21.46
N LYS A 207 -4.63 -9.74 -22.68
CA LYS A 207 -6.01 -10.10 -23.03
C LYS A 207 -6.52 -11.24 -22.15
N ASP A 208 -5.70 -12.27 -21.96
CA ASP A 208 -6.05 -13.48 -21.21
C ASP A 208 -6.38 -13.15 -19.75
N PHE A 209 -5.57 -12.30 -19.11
CA PHE A 209 -5.84 -11.86 -17.74
C PHE A 209 -7.12 -11.01 -17.65
N LEU A 210 -7.33 -10.07 -18.58
CA LEU A 210 -8.51 -9.21 -18.57
C LEU A 210 -9.81 -9.99 -18.82
N GLU A 211 -9.77 -11.07 -19.59
CA GLU A 211 -10.91 -11.98 -19.79
C GLU A 211 -11.25 -12.73 -18.49
N ILE A 212 -10.26 -13.32 -17.81
CA ILE A 212 -10.44 -13.95 -16.49
C ILE A 212 -11.03 -12.96 -15.49
N LEU A 213 -10.48 -11.74 -15.45
CA LEU A 213 -10.94 -10.70 -14.54
C LEU A 213 -12.41 -10.33 -14.79
N LYS A 214 -12.81 -10.24 -16.06
CA LYS A 214 -14.20 -9.96 -16.44
C LYS A 214 -15.15 -11.07 -16.02
N GLU A 215 -14.74 -12.33 -16.14
CA GLU A 215 -15.54 -13.50 -15.77
C GLU A 215 -15.69 -13.64 -14.24
N GLU A 216 -14.60 -13.46 -13.50
CA GLU A 216 -14.59 -13.71 -12.06
C GLU A 216 -14.91 -12.47 -11.21
N ALA A 217 -14.31 -11.32 -11.50
CA ALA A 217 -14.52 -10.09 -10.74
C ALA A 217 -15.64 -9.22 -11.36
N GLY A 218 -15.77 -9.23 -12.68
CA GLY A 218 -16.78 -8.46 -13.41
C GLY A 218 -18.23 -8.88 -13.09
N THR A 219 -18.44 -10.14 -12.72
CA THR A 219 -19.75 -10.70 -12.35
C THR A 219 -20.18 -10.39 -10.91
N ILE A 220 -19.25 -9.95 -10.05
CA ILE A 220 -19.58 -9.52 -8.68
C ILE A 220 -20.38 -8.21 -8.74
N SER A 221 -21.44 -8.11 -7.93
CA SER A 221 -22.28 -6.91 -7.87
C SER A 221 -21.45 -5.65 -7.59
N ARG A 222 -21.85 -4.53 -8.19
CA ARG A 222 -21.27 -3.21 -7.90
C ARG A 222 -21.49 -2.78 -6.46
N ASP A 223 -22.53 -3.29 -5.80
CA ASP A 223 -22.81 -2.95 -4.39
C ASP A 223 -21.90 -3.71 -3.42
N ASP A 224 -21.27 -4.81 -3.86
CA ASP A 224 -20.33 -5.61 -3.07
C ASP A 224 -18.87 -5.31 -3.46
N MET A 225 -18.51 -4.03 -3.34
CA MET A 225 -17.16 -3.56 -3.69
C MET A 225 -16.06 -4.24 -2.89
N LYS A 226 -16.33 -4.63 -1.63
CA LYS A 226 -15.37 -5.36 -0.80
C LYS A 226 -14.99 -6.68 -1.44
N ARG A 227 -15.98 -7.53 -1.76
CA ARG A 227 -15.73 -8.82 -2.38
C ARG A 227 -15.10 -8.67 -3.76
N LYS A 228 -15.55 -7.68 -4.53
CA LYS A 228 -14.96 -7.37 -5.85
C LYS A 228 -13.48 -7.02 -5.74
N HIS A 229 -13.11 -6.15 -4.79
CA HIS A 229 -11.69 -5.80 -4.57
C HIS A 229 -10.85 -6.97 -4.10
N THR A 230 -11.34 -7.77 -3.14
CA THR A 230 -10.64 -8.99 -2.72
C THR A 230 -10.39 -9.91 -3.91
N LYS A 231 -11.41 -10.17 -4.75
CA LYS A 231 -11.25 -11.01 -5.95
C LYS A 231 -10.24 -10.43 -6.94
N ILE A 232 -10.24 -9.11 -7.16
CA ILE A 232 -9.23 -8.45 -8.01
C ILE A 232 -7.81 -8.65 -7.43
N GLN A 233 -7.61 -8.53 -6.11
CA GLN A 233 -6.30 -8.76 -5.48
C GLN A 233 -5.84 -10.20 -5.64
N GLU A 234 -6.74 -11.16 -5.39
CA GLU A 234 -6.45 -12.59 -5.56
C GLU A 234 -5.97 -12.86 -6.99
N LEU A 235 -6.74 -12.41 -8.00
CA LEU A 235 -6.40 -12.63 -9.41
C LEU A 235 -5.11 -11.93 -9.83
N LEU A 236 -4.84 -10.71 -9.33
CA LEU A 236 -3.57 -10.04 -9.58
C LEU A 236 -2.40 -10.85 -9.03
N ILE A 237 -2.46 -11.29 -7.77
CA ILE A 237 -1.38 -12.06 -7.18
C ILE A 237 -1.20 -13.39 -7.90
N GLU A 238 -2.30 -14.12 -8.13
CA GLU A 238 -2.28 -15.44 -8.74
C GLU A 238 -1.82 -15.39 -10.20
N LYS A 239 -2.45 -14.56 -11.04
CA LYS A 239 -2.23 -14.60 -12.49
C LYS A 239 -1.11 -13.70 -12.97
N VAL A 240 -0.80 -12.60 -12.27
CA VAL A 240 0.22 -11.64 -12.69
C VAL A 240 1.56 -11.95 -12.01
N TYR A 241 1.57 -12.06 -10.68
CA TYR A 241 2.81 -12.22 -9.91
C TYR A 241 3.28 -13.67 -9.84
N PHE A 242 2.38 -14.62 -9.60
CA PHE A 242 2.72 -16.04 -9.54
C PHE A 242 2.74 -16.70 -10.91
N GLY A 243 1.96 -16.19 -11.87
CA GLY A 243 1.87 -16.72 -13.23
C GLY A 243 1.26 -18.11 -13.27
N ASP A 244 1.46 -18.83 -14.37
CA ASP A 244 1.10 -20.25 -14.40
C ASP A 244 1.98 -21.04 -13.42
N MET A 245 1.34 -21.82 -12.54
CA MET A 245 2.03 -22.66 -11.58
C MET A 245 2.89 -23.73 -12.26
N ALA A 246 2.60 -24.07 -13.53
CA ALA A 246 3.32 -25.08 -14.31
C ALA A 246 4.72 -24.62 -14.79
N GLU A 247 4.96 -23.31 -14.96
CA GLU A 247 6.21 -22.79 -15.52
C GLU A 247 6.89 -21.82 -14.53
N GLU A 248 7.98 -22.26 -13.89
CA GLU A 248 8.73 -21.42 -12.95
C GLU A 248 9.27 -20.13 -13.60
N ALA A 249 9.58 -20.17 -14.90
CA ALA A 249 10.00 -19.02 -15.68
C ALA A 249 8.90 -17.95 -15.82
N ASP A 250 7.63 -18.33 -15.67
CA ASP A 250 6.49 -17.42 -15.72
C ASP A 250 6.15 -16.81 -14.35
N CYS A 251 6.89 -17.15 -13.28
CA CYS A 251 6.65 -16.57 -11.96
C CYS A 251 7.57 -15.36 -11.72
N ILE A 252 7.01 -14.14 -11.66
CA ILE A 252 7.78 -12.90 -11.41
C ILE A 252 8.48 -12.96 -10.06
N VAL A 253 7.80 -13.51 -9.05
CA VAL A 253 8.31 -13.57 -7.68
C VAL A 253 9.34 -14.68 -7.44
N SER A 254 9.56 -15.57 -8.41
CA SER A 254 10.50 -16.71 -8.29
C SER A 254 11.90 -16.25 -7.84
N ARG A 255 12.40 -15.17 -8.46
CA ARG A 255 13.70 -14.53 -8.17
C ARG A 255 13.84 -14.03 -6.74
N PHE A 256 12.73 -13.77 -6.06
CA PHE A 256 12.69 -13.23 -4.69
C PHE A 256 12.28 -14.27 -3.65
N SER A 257 12.09 -15.52 -4.07
CA SER A 257 11.58 -16.61 -3.23
C SER A 257 12.62 -17.69 -2.92
N ASN A 258 13.84 -17.57 -3.46
CA ASN A 258 14.86 -18.63 -3.51
C ASN A 258 14.29 -19.99 -3.96
N GLY A 259 13.26 -19.97 -4.83
CA GLY A 259 12.57 -21.14 -5.38
C GLY A 259 11.70 -21.92 -4.39
N LYS A 260 11.54 -21.46 -3.15
CA LYS A 260 10.91 -22.27 -2.07
C LYS A 260 9.59 -21.73 -1.57
N ASN A 261 9.39 -20.41 -1.56
CA ASN A 261 8.18 -19.81 -0.98
C ASN A 261 7.73 -18.59 -1.79
N ARG A 262 6.82 -18.81 -2.76
CA ARG A 262 6.31 -17.74 -3.65
C ARG A 262 5.62 -16.62 -2.88
N THR A 263 4.90 -16.95 -1.81
CA THR A 263 4.28 -15.97 -0.89
C THR A 263 5.35 -15.06 -0.29
N MET A 264 6.43 -15.63 0.22
CA MET A 264 7.53 -14.84 0.77
C MET A 264 8.22 -14.00 -0.31
N GLY A 265 8.40 -14.56 -1.51
CA GLY A 265 8.95 -13.82 -2.64
C GLY A 265 8.09 -12.63 -3.05
N TYR A 266 6.76 -12.74 -2.97
CA TYR A 266 5.87 -11.60 -3.16
C TYR A 266 6.11 -10.52 -2.11
N VAL A 267 6.15 -10.87 -0.82
CA VAL A 267 6.35 -9.88 0.26
C VAL A 267 7.73 -9.21 0.16
N VAL A 268 8.78 -9.99 -0.12
CA VAL A 268 10.14 -9.47 -0.36
C VAL A 268 10.15 -8.52 -1.55
N LEU A 269 9.48 -8.87 -2.65
CA LEU A 269 9.37 -7.99 -3.81
C LEU A 269 8.67 -6.66 -3.45
N GLN A 270 7.58 -6.71 -2.68
CA GLN A 270 6.91 -5.50 -2.22
C GLN A 270 7.81 -4.63 -1.31
N SER A 271 8.67 -5.26 -0.50
CA SER A 271 9.68 -4.58 0.34
C SER A 271 10.80 -3.93 -0.49
N LEU A 272 11.27 -4.62 -1.53
CA LEU A 272 12.29 -4.11 -2.46
C LEU A 272 11.76 -2.93 -3.28
N MET A 273 10.53 -3.04 -3.79
CA MET A 273 9.90 -2.01 -4.60
C MET A 273 9.57 -0.72 -3.84
N ALA A 274 9.51 -0.77 -2.50
CA ALA A 274 9.17 0.35 -1.63
C ALA A 274 9.96 1.63 -1.93
N LYS A 275 11.26 1.50 -2.24
CA LYS A 275 12.15 2.62 -2.57
C LYS A 275 11.79 3.31 -3.90
N HIS A 276 11.23 2.56 -4.84
CA HIS A 276 11.02 3.00 -6.23
C HIS A 276 9.55 3.36 -6.52
N GLN A 277 8.68 3.33 -5.51
CA GLN A 277 7.24 3.58 -5.69
C GLN A 277 6.91 4.98 -6.23
N SER A 278 7.80 5.96 -6.00
CA SER A 278 7.67 7.33 -6.50
C SER A 278 8.26 7.53 -7.90
N ASP A 279 8.83 6.50 -8.52
CA ASP A 279 9.40 6.63 -9.86
C ASP A 279 8.26 6.93 -10.88
N PRO A 280 8.41 7.99 -11.71
CA PRO A 280 7.35 8.40 -12.64
C PRO A 280 7.03 7.33 -13.69
N LEU A 281 8.03 6.60 -14.16
CA LEU A 281 7.86 5.61 -15.22
C LEU A 281 7.16 4.36 -14.68
N ILE A 282 7.59 3.91 -13.50
CA ILE A 282 6.90 2.82 -12.80
C ILE A 282 5.44 3.21 -12.52
N SER A 283 5.21 4.45 -12.08
CA SER A 283 3.84 4.95 -11.90
C SER A 283 3.05 4.92 -13.21
N GLN A 284 3.62 5.38 -14.32
CA GLN A 284 2.94 5.36 -15.61
C GLN A 284 2.53 3.95 -16.06
N TYR A 285 3.44 2.98 -15.99
CA TYR A 285 3.19 1.60 -16.41
C TYR A 285 2.03 0.98 -15.65
N VAL A 286 2.12 1.01 -14.33
CA VAL A 286 1.12 0.35 -13.49
C VAL A 286 -0.22 1.09 -13.57
N GLY A 287 -0.22 2.41 -13.80
CA GLY A 287 -1.44 3.21 -13.85
C GLY A 287 -2.26 2.89 -15.07
N GLN A 288 -1.59 2.85 -16.22
CA GLN A 288 -2.23 2.47 -17.47
C GLN A 288 -2.77 1.03 -17.43
N ALA A 289 -2.03 0.10 -16.82
CA ALA A 289 -2.48 -1.27 -16.66
C ALA A 289 -3.68 -1.37 -15.71
N MET A 290 -3.64 -0.73 -14.55
CA MET A 290 -4.73 -0.75 -13.58
C MET A 290 -6.03 -0.14 -14.10
N MET A 291 -5.96 0.88 -14.95
CA MET A 291 -7.16 1.41 -15.59
C MET A 291 -7.89 0.33 -16.40
N LYS A 292 -7.15 -0.53 -17.12
CA LYS A 292 -7.73 -1.67 -17.84
C LYS A 292 -8.31 -2.72 -16.89
N VAL A 293 -7.64 -2.97 -15.76
CA VAL A 293 -8.11 -3.88 -14.70
C VAL A 293 -9.44 -3.37 -14.11
N PHE A 294 -9.55 -2.08 -13.78
CA PHE A 294 -10.78 -1.50 -13.28
C PHE A 294 -11.90 -1.56 -14.31
N GLU A 295 -11.62 -1.22 -15.57
CA GLU A 295 -12.59 -1.33 -16.66
C GLU A 295 -13.09 -2.76 -16.85
N ALA A 296 -12.19 -3.75 -16.92
CA ALA A 296 -12.54 -5.16 -17.11
C ALA A 296 -13.29 -5.75 -15.91
N SER A 297 -13.04 -5.27 -14.68
CA SER A 297 -13.80 -5.66 -13.48
C SER A 297 -15.13 -4.91 -13.31
N GLY A 298 -15.48 -4.04 -14.26
CA GLY A 298 -16.76 -3.31 -14.30
C GLY A 298 -16.84 -2.11 -13.35
N ILE A 299 -15.69 -1.63 -12.87
CA ILE A 299 -15.54 -0.41 -12.07
C ILE A 299 -15.36 0.76 -13.05
N ASP A 300 -16.32 1.69 -13.12
CA ASP A 300 -16.24 2.81 -14.06
C ASP A 300 -15.11 3.78 -13.64
N GLU A 301 -14.41 4.38 -14.60
CA GLU A 301 -13.46 5.47 -14.35
C GLU A 301 -14.14 6.62 -13.60
N LYS A 302 -15.44 6.84 -13.83
CA LYS A 302 -16.25 7.79 -13.07
C LYS A 302 -16.44 7.38 -11.61
N ASP A 303 -16.54 6.09 -11.31
CA ASP A 303 -16.64 5.61 -9.92
C ASP A 303 -15.31 5.80 -9.19
N VAL A 304 -14.19 5.55 -9.88
CA VAL A 304 -12.83 5.80 -9.36
C VAL A 304 -12.58 7.31 -9.16
N ARG A 305 -12.97 8.15 -10.13
CA ARG A 305 -12.81 9.60 -10.05
C ARG A 305 -13.80 10.26 -9.10
N ALA A 306 -15.05 9.80 -9.03
CA ALA A 306 -16.04 10.28 -8.07
C ALA A 306 -15.63 9.93 -6.64
N GLN A 307 -14.98 8.79 -6.40
CA GLN A 307 -14.38 8.51 -5.09
C GLN A 307 -13.19 9.46 -4.75
N ALA A 308 -12.52 10.01 -5.76
CA ALA A 308 -11.42 10.97 -5.59
C ALA A 308 -11.88 12.45 -5.54
N THR A 309 -13.11 12.77 -5.96
CA THR A 309 -13.61 14.16 -6.09
C THR A 309 -14.98 14.43 -5.46
N SER A 310 -15.73 13.39 -5.12
CA SER A 310 -16.99 13.51 -4.38
C SER A 310 -16.70 13.33 -2.89
N GLN A 311 -16.91 14.43 -2.14
CA GLN A 311 -16.91 14.57 -0.67
C GLN A 311 -15.56 14.95 -0.06
#